data_AF-A0A1F9ND27-F1
#
_entry.id   AF-A0A1F9ND27-F1
#
_cell.length_a   1.000
_cell.length_b   1.000
_cell.length_c   1.000
_cell.angle_alpha   90.00
_cell.angle_beta   90.00
_cell.angle_gamma   90.00
#
_symmetry.space_group_name_H-M   'P 1'
#
loop_
_entity.id
_entity.type
_entity.pdbx_description
1 polymer ?
#
loop_
_entity_poly.entity_id
_entity_poly.type
_entity_poly.pdbx_seq_one_letter_code
_entity_poly.pdbx_strand_id
1 'polypeptide(L)'
;GKGGVLKGIKRMFSGESFFLNSFTATAQGQEVIVAPSLIGDIVHHQLTGGTLVVQGSSWLASGVDIDIDTTFQGLVAGMFSGEGLFWVKCSGTGDLLLNSFGAIYTIDVKDGYTVDSGHIVAFEDTLEMKVGKASKSLVGSILGGEGLVCKFTGQGKLYCQTHNPPSFGQALGQNLKPRS
;
A
#
# COMPACT_ATOMS: atom_id res chain seq x y z
N GLY A 1 8.24 6.43 -31.78
CA GLY A 1 8.17 6.61 -30.31
C GLY A 1 6.90 7.31 -29.85
N LYS A 2 5.76 6.61 -29.85
CA LYS A 2 4.54 6.98 -29.08
C LYS A 2 3.85 5.74 -28.48
N GLY A 3 4.01 4.58 -29.14
CA GLY A 3 3.55 3.28 -28.62
C GLY A 3 4.38 2.68 -27.48
N GLY A 4 5.65 3.08 -27.30
CA GLY A 4 6.52 2.54 -26.24
C GLY A 4 6.18 3.05 -24.85
N VAL A 5 5.83 4.33 -24.73
CA VAL A 5 5.40 4.95 -23.47
C VAL A 5 4.04 4.39 -23.05
N LEU A 6 3.10 4.24 -23.98
CA LEU A 6 1.78 3.65 -23.72
C LEU A 6 1.88 2.16 -23.33
N LYS A 7 2.78 1.39 -23.96
CA LYS A 7 3.07 -0.01 -23.57
C LYS A 7 3.77 -0.10 -22.20
N GLY A 8 4.61 0.88 -21.86
CA GLY A 8 5.27 0.98 -20.55
C GLY A 8 4.27 1.27 -19.43
N ILE A 9 3.35 2.22 -19.66
CA ILE A 9 2.23 2.52 -18.75
C ILE A 9 1.34 1.28 -18.58
N LYS A 10 0.95 0.61 -19.67
CA LYS A 10 0.13 -0.60 -19.62
C LYS A 10 0.80 -1.78 -18.90
N ARG A 11 2.14 -1.88 -18.94
CA ARG A 11 2.92 -2.87 -18.17
C ARG A 11 3.03 -2.51 -16.68
N MET A 12 3.10 -1.23 -16.35
CA MET A 12 3.08 -0.75 -14.96
C MET A 12 1.73 -1.06 -14.30
N PHE A 13 0.62 -0.89 -15.04
CA PHE A 13 -0.72 -1.34 -14.62
C PHE A 13 -0.91 -2.87 -14.63
N SER A 14 -0.02 -3.64 -15.27
CA SER A 14 -0.11 -5.11 -15.32
C SER A 14 0.86 -5.83 -14.38
N GLY A 15 1.65 -5.11 -13.58
CA GLY A 15 2.64 -5.69 -12.65
C GLY A 15 2.02 -6.11 -11.32
N GLU A 16 1.02 -5.35 -10.84
CA GLU A 16 0.12 -5.73 -9.76
C GLU A 16 -1.28 -5.37 -10.24
N SER A 17 -1.94 -6.31 -10.91
CA SER A 17 -3.35 -6.10 -11.18
C SER A 17 -4.11 -6.32 -9.88
N PHE A 18 -4.57 -5.22 -9.27
CA PHE A 18 -5.50 -5.28 -8.15
C PHE A 18 -6.85 -5.80 -8.69
N PHE A 19 -6.99 -7.12 -8.69
CA PHE A 19 -8.22 -7.80 -9.02
C PHE A 19 -8.91 -8.19 -7.71
N LEU A 20 -10.06 -7.58 -7.48
CA LEU A 20 -10.94 -7.97 -6.39
C LEU A 20 -11.70 -9.23 -6.80
N ASN A 21 -11.60 -10.27 -5.97
CA ASN A 21 -12.44 -11.44 -6.08
C ASN A 21 -13.53 -11.36 -5.01
N SER A 22 -14.78 -11.52 -5.41
CA SER A 22 -15.92 -11.61 -4.49
C SER A 22 -16.23 -13.07 -4.19
N PHE A 23 -16.34 -13.40 -2.90
CA PHE A 23 -16.76 -14.72 -2.44
C PHE A 23 -18.04 -14.56 -1.62
N THR A 24 -19.05 -15.37 -1.91
CA THR A 24 -20.33 -15.37 -1.20
C THR A 24 -20.67 -16.79 -0.79
N ALA A 25 -20.87 -17.01 0.51
CA ALA A 25 -21.42 -18.26 1.00
C ALA A 25 -22.88 -18.38 0.55
N THR A 26 -23.22 -19.48 -0.12
CA THR A 26 -24.58 -19.78 -0.62
C THR A 26 -25.30 -20.84 0.22
N ALA A 27 -24.58 -21.47 1.15
CA ALA A 27 -25.11 -22.45 2.09
C ALA A 27 -24.43 -22.32 3.46
N GLN A 28 -25.07 -22.84 4.49
CA GLN A 28 -24.54 -22.84 5.85
C GLN A 28 -23.26 -23.69 5.95
N GLY A 29 -22.29 -23.21 6.74
CA GLY A 29 -21.02 -23.93 6.99
C GLY A 29 -19.97 -23.77 5.90
N GLN A 30 -20.18 -22.89 4.92
CA GLN A 30 -19.15 -22.52 3.95
C GLN A 30 -18.22 -21.46 4.52
N GLU A 31 -16.91 -21.66 4.35
CA GLU A 31 -15.87 -20.78 4.87
C GLU A 31 -14.86 -20.44 3.76
N VAL A 32 -14.29 -19.24 3.85
CA VAL A 32 -13.14 -18.81 3.06
C VAL A 32 -12.01 -18.48 4.02
N ILE A 33 -10.83 -19.01 3.72
CA ILE A 33 -9.61 -18.70 4.44
C ILE A 33 -8.76 -17.82 3.52
N VAL A 34 -8.38 -16.65 4.02
CA VAL A 34 -7.47 -15.71 3.36
C VAL A 34 -6.17 -15.62 4.13
N ALA A 35 -5.06 -15.44 3.42
CA ALA A 35 -3.74 -15.34 4.02
C ALA A 35 -2.91 -14.28 3.28
N PRO A 36 -2.11 -13.47 4.00
CA PRO A 36 -1.12 -12.58 3.41
C PRO A 36 -0.09 -13.34 2.58
N SER A 37 0.46 -12.68 1.56
CA SER A 37 1.56 -13.21 0.75
C SER A 37 2.93 -13.14 1.45
N LEU A 38 3.10 -12.19 2.37
CA LEU A 38 4.29 -11.98 3.17
C LEU A 38 4.00 -12.28 4.64
N ILE A 39 5.03 -12.72 5.37
CA ILE A 39 4.91 -13.03 6.80
C ILE A 39 4.71 -11.72 7.58
N GLY A 40 3.62 -11.60 8.31
CA GLY A 40 3.35 -10.43 9.13
C GLY A 40 2.03 -10.54 9.87
N ASP A 41 1.62 -9.43 10.46
CA ASP A 41 0.37 -9.35 11.19
C ASP A 41 -0.84 -9.26 10.25
N ILE A 42 -1.98 -9.67 10.76
CA ILE A 42 -3.30 -9.34 10.23
C ILE A 42 -4.03 -8.53 11.29
N VAL A 43 -4.55 -7.36 10.91
CA VAL A 43 -5.34 -6.50 11.80
C VAL A 43 -6.76 -6.40 11.25
N HIS A 44 -7.73 -6.66 12.12
CA HIS A 44 -9.13 -6.33 11.87
C HIS A 44 -9.37 -4.85 12.20
N HIS A 45 -9.88 -4.11 11.22
CA HIS A 45 -10.26 -2.71 11.36
C HIS A 45 -11.73 -2.56 11.00
N GLN A 46 -12.54 -2.09 11.94
CA GLN A 46 -13.95 -1.79 11.69
C GLN A 46 -14.09 -0.36 11.14
N LEU A 47 -14.52 -0.23 9.89
CA LEU A 47 -15.01 1.05 9.37
C LEU A 47 -16.44 1.28 9.86
N THR A 48 -16.68 2.44 10.45
CA THR A 48 -18.01 2.88 10.95
C THR A 48 -18.51 4.12 10.21
N GLY A 49 -18.02 4.31 8.98
CA GLY A 49 -18.06 5.55 8.21
C GLY A 49 -16.65 6.07 7.93
N GLY A 50 -16.56 7.19 7.20
CA GLY A 50 -15.27 7.77 6.79
C GLY A 50 -14.54 6.96 5.72
N THR A 51 -13.25 7.25 5.56
CA THR A 51 -12.38 6.57 4.59
C THR A 51 -11.05 6.17 5.23
N LEU A 52 -10.61 4.95 4.96
CA LEU A 52 -9.24 4.51 5.22
C LEU A 52 -8.50 4.39 3.89
N VAL A 53 -7.35 5.03 3.78
CA VAL A 53 -6.45 4.86 2.63
C VAL A 53 -5.48 3.74 2.96
N VAL A 54 -5.46 2.69 2.14
CA VAL A 54 -4.69 1.47 2.39
C VAL A 54 -3.66 1.29 1.27
N GLN A 55 -2.44 0.89 1.64
CA GLN A 55 -1.42 0.49 0.67
C GLN A 55 -1.86 -0.80 -0.03
N GLY A 56 -1.71 -0.87 -1.34
CA GLY A 56 -2.33 -1.90 -2.17
C GLY A 56 -2.05 -3.34 -1.75
N SER A 57 -0.81 -3.64 -1.34
CA SER A 57 -0.40 -4.96 -0.84
C SER A 57 -0.76 -5.24 0.61
N SER A 58 -1.33 -4.25 1.31
CA SER A 58 -1.77 -4.33 2.70
C SER A 58 -3.28 -4.51 2.85
N TRP A 59 -4.05 -4.39 1.77
CA TRP A 59 -5.45 -4.80 1.77
C TRP A 59 -5.54 -6.32 1.61
N LEU A 60 -6.16 -7.02 2.56
CA LEU A 60 -6.32 -8.48 2.52
C LEU A 60 -7.73 -8.90 2.14
N ALA A 61 -8.74 -8.34 2.81
CA ALA A 61 -10.15 -8.62 2.57
C ALA A 61 -11.04 -7.51 3.16
N SER A 62 -12.28 -7.44 2.71
CA SER A 62 -13.28 -6.54 3.27
C SER A 62 -14.69 -7.15 3.25
N GLY A 63 -15.57 -6.62 4.10
CA GLY A 63 -17.00 -6.84 3.97
C GLY A 63 -17.55 -6.26 2.66
N VAL A 64 -18.72 -6.76 2.25
CA VAL A 64 -19.36 -6.37 0.98
C VAL A 64 -19.86 -4.92 0.97
N ASP A 65 -20.04 -4.32 2.15
CA ASP A 65 -20.50 -2.94 2.32
C ASP A 65 -19.34 -1.91 2.32
N ILE A 66 -18.10 -2.38 2.07
CA ILE A 66 -16.94 -1.51 1.87
C ILE A 66 -16.73 -1.30 0.37
N ASP A 67 -16.81 -0.03 -0.04
CA ASP A 67 -16.43 0.40 -1.37
C ASP A 67 -14.90 0.56 -1.48
N ILE A 68 -14.31 -0.01 -2.52
CA ILE A 68 -12.87 -0.01 -2.78
C ILE A 68 -12.58 0.81 -4.04
N ASP A 69 -12.18 2.07 -3.86
CA ASP A 69 -11.78 2.95 -4.94
C ASP A 69 -10.27 2.82 -5.23
N THR A 70 -9.97 2.17 -6.35
CA THR A 70 -8.62 1.99 -6.90
C THR A 70 -8.19 3.15 -7.80
N THR A 71 -9.10 4.04 -8.19
CA THR A 71 -8.80 5.18 -9.08
C THR A 71 -8.06 6.31 -8.36
N PHE A 72 -8.04 6.29 -7.03
CA PHE A 72 -7.17 7.14 -6.21
C PHE A 72 -5.68 7.05 -6.62
N GLN A 73 -5.30 5.95 -7.29
CA GLN A 73 -4.05 5.82 -8.01
C GLN A 73 -3.73 7.02 -8.91
N GLY A 74 -4.68 7.61 -9.65
CA GLY A 74 -4.36 8.65 -10.66
C GLY A 74 -3.74 9.95 -10.11
N LEU A 75 -4.04 10.32 -8.86
CA LEU A 75 -3.53 11.53 -8.22
C LEU A 75 -2.12 11.31 -7.63
N VAL A 76 -1.83 10.08 -7.17
CA VAL A 76 -0.61 9.74 -6.42
C VAL A 76 0.39 8.88 -7.23
N ALA A 77 -0.06 8.12 -8.23
CA ALA A 77 0.74 7.19 -9.04
C ALA A 77 1.84 7.87 -9.85
N GLY A 78 1.68 9.16 -10.18
CA GLY A 78 2.75 9.94 -10.81
C GLY A 78 3.96 10.17 -9.90
N MET A 79 3.78 10.08 -8.58
CA MET A 79 4.84 10.34 -7.60
C MET A 79 5.66 9.09 -7.22
N PHE A 80 5.11 7.89 -7.45
CA PHE A 80 5.72 6.59 -7.09
C PHE A 80 6.09 5.72 -8.30
N SER A 81 6.21 6.32 -9.50
CA SER A 81 6.52 5.61 -10.75
C SER A 81 7.92 4.96 -10.70
N GLY A 82 8.01 3.77 -10.08
CA GLY A 82 9.26 3.04 -9.86
C GLY A 82 9.27 2.17 -8.60
N GLU A 83 8.48 2.50 -7.58
CA GLU A 83 8.45 1.74 -6.30
C GLU A 83 7.37 0.63 -6.26
N GLY A 84 6.48 0.57 -7.25
CA GLY A 84 5.38 -0.40 -7.26
C GLY A 84 4.29 -0.11 -6.21
N LEU A 85 4.38 0.99 -5.46
CA LEU A 85 3.38 1.36 -4.47
C LEU A 85 2.12 1.92 -5.15
N PHE A 86 0.98 1.31 -4.87
CA PHE A 86 -0.34 1.85 -5.19
C PHE A 86 -1.20 1.94 -3.92
N TRP A 87 -2.25 2.75 -3.99
CA TRP A 87 -3.14 3.04 -2.87
C TRP A 87 -4.57 2.74 -3.26
N VAL A 88 -5.35 2.21 -2.32
CA VAL A 88 -6.79 2.00 -2.45
C VAL A 88 -7.50 2.77 -1.35
N LYS A 89 -8.62 3.40 -1.69
CA LYS A 89 -9.51 4.04 -0.71
C LYS A 89 -10.60 3.06 -0.34
N CYS A 90 -10.73 2.78 0.95
CA CYS A 90 -11.80 1.96 1.51
C CYS A 90 -12.78 2.88 2.21
N SER A 91 -14.04 2.90 1.78
CA SER A 91 -15.09 3.74 2.39
C SER A 91 -16.37 2.94 2.64
N GLY A 92 -17.20 3.41 3.57
CA GLY A 92 -18.45 2.73 3.94
C GLY A 92 -18.46 2.28 5.41
N THR A 93 -19.19 1.21 5.70
CA THR A 93 -19.31 0.65 7.06
C THR A 93 -19.23 -0.86 6.97
N GLY A 94 -18.28 -1.46 7.69
CA GLY A 94 -18.00 -2.89 7.57
C GLY A 94 -16.59 -3.24 7.98
N ASP A 95 -16.25 -4.51 7.84
CA ASP A 95 -14.97 -5.06 8.28
C ASP A 95 -13.90 -4.89 7.21
N LEU A 96 -12.71 -4.51 7.64
CA LEU A 96 -11.48 -4.56 6.86
C LEU A 96 -10.49 -5.51 7.54
N LEU A 97 -9.84 -6.36 6.74
CA LEU A 97 -8.64 -7.06 7.13
C LEU A 97 -7.45 -6.43 6.43
N LEU A 98 -6.51 -5.92 7.23
CA LEU A 98 -5.25 -5.35 6.77
C LEU A 98 -4.12 -6.32 7.08
N ASN A 99 -3.11 -6.36 6.23
CA ASN A 99 -1.90 -7.13 6.47
C ASN A 99 -0.62 -6.30 6.28
N SER A 100 0.49 -6.85 6.75
CA SER A 100 1.81 -6.25 6.64
C SER A 100 2.90 -7.26 6.30
N PHE A 101 4.11 -6.75 6.05
CA PHE A 101 5.34 -7.50 6.21
C PHE A 101 5.98 -7.18 7.58
N GLY A 102 6.10 -8.19 8.44
CA GLY A 102 6.43 -8.03 9.85
C GLY A 102 5.26 -7.47 10.68
N ALA A 103 5.55 -6.92 11.85
CA ALA A 103 4.52 -6.41 12.76
C ALA A 103 3.87 -5.10 12.29
N ILE A 104 2.60 -4.88 12.66
CA ILE A 104 1.86 -3.61 12.51
C ILE A 104 1.96 -2.79 13.80
N TYR A 105 2.23 -1.50 13.68
CA TYR A 105 2.13 -0.54 14.77
C TYR A 105 1.44 0.74 14.30
N THR A 106 0.79 1.44 15.23
CA THR A 106 0.03 2.65 14.94
C THR A 106 0.72 3.88 15.50
N ILE A 107 0.70 4.97 14.74
CA ILE A 107 1.16 6.29 15.13
C ILE A 107 -0.04 7.24 15.14
N ASP A 108 -0.29 7.86 16.29
CA ASP A 108 -1.24 8.97 16.41
C ASP A 108 -0.53 10.26 15.94
N VAL A 109 -0.82 10.69 14.71
CA VAL A 109 -0.23 11.89 14.13
C VAL A 109 -0.95 13.11 14.71
N LYS A 110 -0.17 14.06 15.24
CA LYS A 110 -0.66 15.34 15.78
C LYS A 110 0.09 16.54 15.20
N ASP A 111 1.43 16.48 15.21
CA ASP A 111 2.31 17.57 14.73
C ASP A 111 3.00 17.22 13.40
N GLY A 112 2.38 16.31 12.66
CA GLY A 112 2.94 15.69 11.46
C GLY A 112 3.93 14.56 11.77
N TYR A 113 4.14 13.70 10.78
CA TYR A 113 5.01 12.53 10.89
C TYR A 113 5.67 12.25 9.55
N THR A 114 6.92 11.81 9.53
CA THR A 114 7.62 11.44 8.29
C THR A 114 8.05 9.99 8.39
N VAL A 115 7.72 9.21 7.37
CA VAL A 115 7.96 7.77 7.31
C VAL A 115 8.41 7.38 5.90
N ASP A 116 9.21 6.34 5.80
CA ASP A 116 9.53 5.71 4.51
C ASP A 116 8.26 5.11 3.89
N SER A 117 8.08 5.30 2.57
CA SER A 117 6.89 4.88 1.84
C SER A 117 6.62 3.37 1.93
N GLY A 118 7.67 2.55 1.95
CA GLY A 118 7.59 1.09 2.04
C GLY A 118 7.17 0.57 3.41
N HIS A 119 7.08 1.45 4.41
CA HIS A 119 6.65 1.12 5.77
C HIS A 119 5.20 1.49 6.07
N ILE A 120 4.45 2.01 5.10
CA ILE A 120 3.07 2.44 5.32
C ILE A 120 2.11 1.30 4.96
N VAL A 121 1.21 0.97 5.88
CA VAL A 121 0.13 -0.01 5.71
C VAL A 121 -1.17 0.70 5.33
N ALA A 122 -1.56 1.70 6.12
CA ALA A 122 -2.80 2.46 5.92
C ALA A 122 -2.76 3.79 6.67
N PHE A 123 -3.66 4.71 6.36
CA PHE A 123 -3.85 5.96 7.11
C PHE A 123 -5.28 6.49 6.96
N GLU A 124 -5.75 7.20 8.00
CA GLU A 124 -7.05 7.87 7.99
C GLU A 124 -7.06 9.05 7.00
N ASP A 125 -8.18 9.27 6.31
CA ASP A 125 -8.33 10.35 5.31
C ASP A 125 -8.29 11.78 5.89
N THR A 126 -8.31 11.90 7.22
CA THR A 126 -8.02 13.15 7.94
C THR A 126 -6.54 13.55 7.87
N LEU A 127 -5.67 12.64 7.42
CA LEU A 127 -4.26 12.91 7.19
C LEU A 127 -3.99 13.27 5.72
N GLU A 128 -3.31 14.40 5.52
CA GLU A 128 -2.76 14.76 4.21
C GLU A 128 -1.38 14.11 4.05
N MET A 129 -1.22 13.28 3.02
CA MET A 129 0.05 12.66 2.66
C MET A 129 0.76 13.46 1.56
N LYS A 130 2.01 13.85 1.80
CA LYS A 130 2.90 14.48 0.82
C LYS A 130 4.12 13.62 0.59
N VAL A 131 4.31 13.20 -0.65
CA VAL A 131 5.50 12.43 -1.06
C VAL A 131 6.66 13.40 -1.23
N GLY A 132 7.78 13.09 -0.58
CA GLY A 132 9.03 13.81 -0.67
C GLY A 132 10.20 12.86 -0.97
N LYS A 133 11.36 13.45 -1.18
CA LYS A 133 12.63 12.71 -1.24
C LYS A 133 13.36 12.89 0.09
N ALA A 134 13.97 11.82 0.59
CA ALA A 134 14.71 11.86 1.86
C ALA A 134 15.84 12.91 1.84
N SER A 135 16.41 13.21 0.65
CA SER A 135 17.41 14.27 0.46
C SER A 135 16.97 15.36 -0.53
N LYS A 136 17.52 16.58 -0.37
CA LYS A 136 17.34 17.72 -1.30
C LYS A 136 17.94 17.50 -2.69
N SER A 137 18.74 16.44 -2.88
CA SER A 137 19.43 16.16 -4.14
C SER A 137 18.82 14.95 -4.84
N LEU A 138 18.46 15.12 -6.12
CA LEU A 138 18.03 14.03 -7.01
C LEU A 138 19.07 12.90 -7.10
N VAL A 139 20.35 13.22 -6.85
CA VAL A 139 21.48 12.30 -6.95
C VAL A 139 21.73 11.54 -5.64
N GLY A 140 21.45 12.14 -4.48
CA GLY A 140 21.70 11.51 -3.17
C GLY A 140 20.73 10.36 -2.88
N SER A 141 19.44 10.55 -3.20
CA SER A 141 18.41 9.55 -2.91
C SER A 141 18.51 8.30 -3.81
N ILE A 142 19.01 8.45 -5.04
CA ILE A 142 19.22 7.33 -5.98
C ILE A 142 20.52 6.56 -5.67
N LEU A 143 21.56 7.24 -5.20
CA LEU A 143 22.86 6.63 -4.90
C LEU A 143 22.97 6.06 -3.46
N GLY A 144 22.12 6.52 -2.54
CA GLY A 144 22.12 6.06 -1.14
C GLY A 144 21.26 4.81 -0.85
N GLY A 145 20.42 4.39 -1.80
CA GLY A 145 19.44 3.31 -1.58
C GLY A 145 18.28 3.70 -0.65
N GLU A 146 18.15 4.99 -0.32
CA GLU A 146 17.09 5.53 0.53
C GLU A 146 15.83 5.77 -0.33
N GLY A 147 14.76 5.05 0.00
CA GLY A 147 13.47 5.11 -0.71
C GLY A 147 12.77 6.47 -0.62
N LEU A 148 11.58 6.58 -1.21
CA LEU A 148 10.73 7.74 -1.03
C LEU A 148 10.26 7.86 0.43
N VAL A 149 10.06 9.10 0.88
CA VAL A 149 9.49 9.37 2.20
C VAL A 149 8.15 10.07 2.04
N CYS A 150 7.21 9.73 2.91
CA CYS A 150 5.91 10.36 3.01
C CYS A 150 5.86 11.22 4.27
N LYS A 151 5.51 12.48 4.10
CA LYS A 151 5.19 13.40 5.19
C LYS A 151 3.67 13.47 5.36
N PHE A 152 3.20 13.12 6.55
CA PHE A 152 1.83 13.26 6.97
C PHE A 152 1.63 14.54 7.77
N THR A 153 0.53 15.24 7.52
CA THR A 153 0.06 16.41 8.28
C THR A 153 -1.43 16.29 8.57
N GLY A 154 -1.91 16.95 9.63
CA GLY A 154 -3.27 16.77 10.13
C GLY A 154 -3.30 15.96 11.43
N GLN A 155 -4.49 15.50 11.81
CA GLN A 155 -4.69 14.68 13.00
C GLN A 155 -5.42 13.39 12.64
N GLY A 156 -4.84 12.26 12.99
CA GLY A 156 -5.37 10.94 12.64
C GLY A 156 -4.36 9.83 12.87
N LYS A 157 -4.76 8.61 12.55
CA LYS A 157 -3.94 7.40 12.70
C LYS A 157 -3.21 7.04 11.42
N LEU A 158 -1.93 6.74 11.57
CA LEU A 158 -1.07 6.13 10.55
C LEU A 158 -0.70 4.72 11.01
N TYR A 159 -0.89 3.73 10.15
CA TYR A 159 -0.53 2.34 10.38
C TYR A 159 0.75 2.04 9.62
N CYS A 160 1.74 1.52 10.33
CA CYS A 160 3.06 1.23 9.81
C CYS A 160 3.43 -0.23 9.99
N GLN A 161 4.33 -0.71 9.15
CA GLN A 161 4.91 -2.05 9.23
C GLN A 161 6.40 -1.99 9.55
N THR A 162 6.91 -3.05 10.17
CA THR A 162 8.31 -3.13 10.61
C THR A 162 9.30 -3.51 9.51
N HIS A 163 8.83 -4.17 8.44
CA HIS A 163 9.69 -4.57 7.33
C HIS A 163 9.28 -3.86 6.03
N ASN A 164 10.26 -3.65 5.15
CA ASN A 164 10.09 -2.98 3.86
C ASN A 164 10.17 -4.01 2.73
N PRO A 165 9.05 -4.37 2.06
CA PRO A 165 9.06 -5.36 0.99
C PRO A 165 9.95 -4.97 -0.20
N PRO A 166 9.92 -3.72 -0.72
CA PRO A 166 10.88 -3.27 -1.73
C PRO A 166 12.35 -3.52 -1.36
N SER A 167 12.78 -3.10 -0.16
CA SER A 167 14.18 -3.27 0.27
C SER A 167 14.55 -4.75 0.41
N PHE A 168 13.65 -5.57 0.95
CA PHE A 168 13.86 -7.02 1.04
C PHE A 168 13.98 -7.68 -0.34
N GLY A 169 13.09 -7.32 -1.27
CA GLY A 169 13.13 -7.81 -2.64
C GLY A 169 14.43 -7.45 -3.36
N GLN A 170 14.93 -6.22 -3.17
CA GLN A 170 16.22 -5.79 -3.73
C GLN A 170 17.39 -6.58 -3.15
N ALA A 171 17.44 -6.77 -1.83
CA ALA A 171 18.50 -7.53 -1.17
C ALA A 171 18.50 -9.01 -1.60
N LEU A 172 17.31 -9.63 -1.67
CA LEU A 172 17.17 -11.01 -2.10
C LEU A 172 17.50 -11.18 -3.59
N GLY A 173 17.00 -10.27 -4.44
CA GLY A 173 17.16 -10.32 -5.89
C GLY A 173 18.60 -10.38 -6.37
N GLN A 174 19.53 -9.74 -5.66
CA GLN A 174 20.97 -9.80 -5.94
C GLN A 174 21.56 -11.22 -5.85
N ASN A 175 20.91 -12.11 -5.10
CA ASN A 175 21.33 -13.48 -4.89
C ASN A 175 20.58 -14.48 -5.80
N LEU A 176 19.60 -14.02 -6.58
CA LEU A 176 18.81 -14.87 -7.46
C LEU A 176 19.47 -14.99 -8.84
N LYS A 177 19.39 -16.19 -9.44
CA LYS A 177 19.84 -16.38 -10.83
C LYS A 177 19.00 -15.50 -11.77
N PRO A 178 19.61 -14.88 -12.81
CA PRO A 178 18.87 -14.16 -13.83
C PRO A 178 17.82 -15.08 -14.46
N ARG A 179 16.62 -14.55 -14.69
CA ARG A 179 15.56 -15.31 -15.38
C ARG A 179 16.01 -15.56 -16.82
N SER A 180 16.21 -16.83 -17.18
CA SER A 180 16.50 -17.29 -18.56
C SER A 180 15.33 -17.02 -19.50
#